data_AF-A0A954TLR2-F1
#
_entry.id   AF-A0A954TLR2-F1
#
_cell.length_a   1.000
_cell.length_b   1.000
_cell.length_c   1.000
_cell.angle_alpha   90.00
_cell.angle_beta   90.00
_cell.angle_gamma   90.00
#
_symmetry.space_group_name_H-M   'P 1'
#
loop_
_entity.id
_entity.type
_entity.pdbx_description
1 polymer ?
#
loop_
_entity_poly.entity_id
_entity_poly.type
_entity_poly.pdbx_seq_one_letter_code
_entity_poly.pdbx_strand_id
1 'polypeptide(L)'
;TVPMVQVFINSAGGAAGHPQMPLALALGVKNVVGEAWPLCATFIGGIGASVAGSNTVSNMMFSLFQYEVGQQISVDPLWIVALQAVGGAAGNTICVHNVVAASAVVGLVGMEGLVIRKTLPVFTYYALLLGAVGYSIVWWPSKGPWNIGTLLAAAIVVLAIAVIGRSRTRSAAGADNDS
;
A
#
# COMPACT_ATOMS: atom_id res chain seq x y z
N THR A 1 -4.24 -5.99 -21.08
CA THR A 1 -4.53 -6.37 -19.68
C THR A 1 -5.86 -7.10 -19.55
N VAL A 2 -6.93 -6.67 -20.23
CA VAL A 2 -8.23 -7.36 -20.29
C VAL A 2 -8.17 -8.86 -20.70
N PRO A 3 -7.33 -9.31 -21.65
CA PRO A 3 -7.28 -10.72 -22.04
C PRO A 3 -6.72 -11.64 -20.95
N MET A 4 -5.72 -11.14 -20.20
CA MET A 4 -5.05 -11.91 -19.16
C MET A 4 -5.96 -12.09 -17.94
N VAL A 5 -6.72 -11.04 -17.59
CA VAL A 5 -7.79 -11.09 -16.60
C VAL A 5 -8.88 -12.09 -16.99
N GLN A 6 -9.30 -12.10 -18.26
CA GLN A 6 -10.31 -13.04 -18.76
C GLN A 6 -9.83 -14.49 -18.70
N VAL A 7 -8.54 -14.75 -18.97
CA VAL A 7 -7.92 -16.08 -18.79
C VAL A 7 -7.82 -16.45 -17.31
N PHE A 8 -7.52 -15.49 -16.42
CA PHE A 8 -7.47 -15.73 -14.97
C PHE A 8 -8.85 -16.05 -14.37
N ILE A 9 -9.90 -15.34 -14.79
CA ILE A 9 -11.29 -15.53 -14.33
C ILE A 9 -11.88 -16.81 -14.94
N ASN A 10 -11.64 -17.09 -16.23
CA ASN A 10 -12.15 -18.28 -16.92
C ASN A 10 -11.21 -19.49 -16.85
N SER A 11 -10.22 -19.50 -15.94
CA SER A 11 -9.34 -20.66 -15.73
C SER A 11 -10.04 -21.86 -15.06
N ALA A 12 -11.30 -21.72 -14.66
CA ALA A 12 -12.10 -22.82 -14.13
C ALA A 12 -12.50 -23.80 -15.25
N GLY A 13 -12.26 -25.11 -15.03
CA GLY A 13 -12.69 -26.18 -15.94
C GLY A 13 -11.57 -27.03 -16.56
N GLY A 14 -10.32 -26.88 -16.13
CA GLY A 14 -9.26 -27.84 -16.48
C GLY A 14 -9.54 -29.23 -15.90
N ALA A 15 -9.08 -30.28 -16.59
CA ALA A 15 -9.32 -31.71 -16.29
C ALA A 15 -8.93 -32.20 -14.87
N ALA A 16 -8.39 -31.32 -14.01
CA ALA A 16 -7.95 -31.60 -12.65
C ALA A 16 -8.92 -31.09 -11.54
N GLY A 17 -10.04 -30.42 -11.88
CA GLY A 17 -11.05 -30.03 -10.88
C GLY A 17 -10.62 -28.94 -9.89
N HIS A 18 -9.56 -28.17 -10.20
CA HIS A 18 -9.06 -27.11 -9.34
C HIS A 18 -9.90 -25.82 -9.43
N PRO A 19 -10.04 -25.07 -8.32
CA PRO A 19 -10.68 -23.76 -8.33
C PRO A 19 -9.91 -22.75 -9.21
N GLN A 20 -10.57 -21.65 -9.61
CA GLN A 20 -9.97 -20.57 -10.41
C GLN A 20 -8.63 -20.11 -9.80
N MET A 21 -7.62 -19.80 -10.63
CA MET A 21 -6.28 -19.40 -10.15
C MET A 21 -6.30 -18.24 -9.12
N PRO A 22 -7.12 -17.18 -9.27
CA PRO A 22 -7.28 -16.15 -8.24
C PRO A 22 -7.77 -16.70 -6.90
N LEU A 23 -8.70 -17.66 -6.93
CA LEU A 23 -9.29 -18.29 -5.75
C LEU A 23 -8.25 -19.13 -4.99
N ALA A 24 -7.44 -19.90 -5.72
CA ALA A 24 -6.38 -20.72 -5.13
C ALA A 24 -5.29 -19.85 -4.46
N LEU A 25 -4.88 -18.76 -5.13
CA LEU A 25 -3.95 -17.78 -4.56
C LEU A 25 -4.55 -17.07 -3.36
N ALA A 26 -5.82 -16.67 -3.43
CA ALA A 26 -6.51 -16.00 -2.34
C ALA A 26 -6.67 -16.91 -1.10
N LEU A 27 -6.92 -18.20 -1.28
CA LEU A 27 -6.92 -19.18 -0.19
C LEU A 27 -5.53 -19.39 0.40
N GLY A 28 -4.48 -19.48 -0.42
CA GLY A 28 -3.11 -19.57 0.06
C GLY A 28 -2.69 -18.35 0.87
N VAL A 29 -3.02 -17.16 0.36
CA VAL A 29 -2.78 -15.88 1.03
C VAL A 29 -3.58 -15.76 2.33
N LYS A 30 -4.86 -16.16 2.34
CA LYS A 30 -5.67 -16.20 3.55
C LYS A 30 -5.03 -17.07 4.63
N ASN A 31 -4.47 -18.22 4.26
CA ASN A 31 -3.84 -19.13 5.21
C ASN A 31 -2.50 -18.59 5.78
N VAL A 32 -1.79 -17.76 5.02
CA VAL A 32 -0.49 -17.19 5.43
C VAL A 32 -0.64 -15.86 6.15
N VAL A 33 -1.46 -14.96 5.61
CA VAL A 33 -1.61 -13.56 6.06
C VAL A 33 -2.90 -13.34 6.86
N GLY A 34 -3.96 -14.07 6.52
CA GLY A 34 -5.23 -14.04 7.24
C GLY A 34 -5.78 -12.64 7.44
N GLU A 35 -6.10 -12.31 8.70
CA GLU A 35 -6.71 -11.03 9.08
C GLU A 35 -5.82 -9.80 8.77
N ALA A 36 -4.50 -9.99 8.65
CA ALA A 36 -3.54 -8.90 8.44
C ALA A 36 -3.48 -8.40 6.98
N TRP A 37 -4.25 -8.98 6.07
CA TRP A 37 -4.21 -8.64 4.64
C TRP A 37 -4.40 -7.15 4.31
N PRO A 38 -5.27 -6.37 5.00
CA PRO A 38 -5.39 -4.93 4.76
C PRO A 38 -4.08 -4.16 4.95
N LEU A 39 -3.18 -4.65 5.81
CA LEU A 39 -1.83 -4.08 5.98
C LEU A 39 -0.98 -4.34 4.73
N CYS A 40 -1.03 -5.55 4.19
CA CYS A 40 -0.27 -5.93 2.99
C CYS A 40 -0.84 -5.30 1.71
N ALA A 41 -2.15 -5.05 1.65
CA ALA A 41 -2.83 -4.48 0.49
C ALA A 41 -2.25 -3.12 0.06
N THR A 42 -1.93 -2.24 1.02
CA THR A 42 -1.32 -0.93 0.75
C THR A 42 0.10 -1.06 0.19
N PHE A 43 0.90 -2.00 0.71
CA PHE A 43 2.25 -2.28 0.21
C PHE A 43 2.22 -2.87 -1.20
N ILE A 44 1.33 -3.83 -1.46
CA ILE A 44 1.17 -4.43 -2.78
C ILE A 44 0.74 -3.36 -3.80
N GLY A 45 -0.21 -2.49 -3.44
CA GLY A 45 -0.61 -1.36 -4.28
C GLY A 45 0.54 -0.38 -4.54
N GLY A 46 1.31 -0.05 -3.50
CA GLY A 46 2.46 0.85 -3.62
C GLY A 46 3.59 0.31 -4.48
N ILE A 47 3.99 -0.94 -4.26
CA ILE A 47 5.02 -1.61 -5.09
C ILE A 47 4.51 -1.78 -6.53
N GLY A 48 3.23 -2.14 -6.68
CA GLY A 48 2.60 -2.25 -7.98
C GLY A 48 2.66 -0.94 -8.76
N ALA A 49 2.34 0.19 -8.12
CA ALA A 49 2.41 1.51 -8.74
C ALA A 49 3.85 1.95 -9.02
N SER A 50 4.80 1.66 -8.12
CA SER A 50 6.21 2.01 -8.32
C SER A 50 6.89 1.21 -9.42
N VAL A 51 6.46 -0.04 -9.67
CA VAL A 51 6.98 -0.89 -10.76
C VAL A 51 6.24 -0.62 -12.07
N ALA A 52 4.91 -0.57 -12.04
CA ALA A 52 4.10 -0.34 -13.25
C ALA A 52 4.24 1.08 -13.80
N GLY A 53 4.67 2.02 -12.96
CA GLY A 53 4.85 3.38 -13.36
C GLY A 53 3.57 4.20 -13.45
N SER A 54 2.47 3.71 -12.88
CA SER A 54 1.21 4.44 -12.87
C SER A 54 0.26 3.82 -11.86
N ASN A 55 -0.42 4.66 -11.08
CA ASN A 55 -1.46 4.20 -10.19
C ASN A 55 -2.60 3.50 -10.97
N THR A 56 -2.95 4.00 -12.16
CA THR A 56 -4.01 3.43 -12.99
C THR A 56 -3.67 2.01 -13.46
N VAL A 57 -2.44 1.81 -13.95
CA VAL A 57 -2.00 0.50 -14.45
C VAL A 57 -1.91 -0.51 -13.30
N SER A 58 -1.37 -0.10 -12.15
CA SER A 58 -1.33 -0.94 -10.96
C SER A 58 -2.74 -1.31 -10.46
N ASN A 59 -3.67 -0.35 -10.45
CA ASN A 59 -5.04 -0.62 -10.02
C ASN A 59 -5.73 -1.61 -10.95
N MET A 60 -5.60 -1.46 -12.28
CA MET A 60 -6.15 -2.44 -13.22
C MET A 60 -5.53 -3.84 -13.10
N MET A 61 -4.25 -3.93 -12.74
CA MET A 61 -3.54 -5.20 -12.65
C MET A 61 -3.88 -5.99 -11.37
N PHE A 62 -4.04 -5.29 -10.24
CA PHE A 62 -4.18 -5.94 -8.94
C PHE A 62 -5.55 -5.77 -8.27
N SER A 63 -6.45 -4.89 -8.75
CA SER A 63 -7.76 -4.67 -8.11
C SER A 63 -8.59 -5.95 -8.04
N LEU A 64 -8.57 -6.76 -9.10
CA LEU A 64 -9.28 -8.03 -9.12
C LEU A 64 -8.70 -9.03 -8.13
N PHE A 65 -7.38 -9.15 -8.06
CA PHE A 65 -6.72 -10.00 -7.07
C PHE A 65 -7.05 -9.55 -5.64
N GLN A 66 -6.96 -8.25 -5.36
CA GLN A 66 -7.28 -7.68 -4.05
C GLN A 66 -8.77 -7.85 -3.69
N TYR A 67 -9.66 -7.74 -4.68
CA TYR A 67 -11.09 -7.96 -4.52
C TYR A 67 -11.40 -9.41 -4.15
N GLU A 68 -10.82 -10.37 -4.87
CA GLU A 68 -10.96 -11.81 -4.59
C GLU A 68 -10.41 -12.19 -3.22
N VAL A 69 -9.25 -11.64 -2.82
CA VAL A 69 -8.69 -11.87 -1.48
C VAL A 69 -9.61 -11.30 -0.40
N GLY A 70 -10.23 -10.14 -0.63
CA GLY A 70 -11.20 -9.57 0.30
C GLY A 70 -12.43 -10.45 0.52
N GLN A 71 -12.97 -11.00 -0.57
CA GLN A 71 -14.07 -11.97 -0.47
C GLN A 71 -13.68 -13.21 0.35
N GLN A 72 -12.45 -13.71 0.15
CA GLN A 72 -11.97 -14.89 0.87
C GLN A 72 -11.74 -14.67 2.37
N ILE A 73 -11.35 -13.46 2.76
CA ILE A 73 -11.14 -13.07 4.17
C ILE A 73 -12.48 -12.67 4.82
N SER A 74 -13.59 -12.73 4.08
CA SER A 74 -14.93 -12.38 4.57
C SER A 74 -15.03 -10.93 5.05
N VAL A 75 -14.29 -10.04 4.40
CA VAL A 75 -14.33 -8.59 4.61
C VAL A 75 -14.87 -7.92 3.37
N ASP A 76 -15.41 -6.70 3.51
CA ASP A 76 -15.89 -5.95 2.35
C ASP A 76 -14.71 -5.67 1.38
N PRO A 77 -14.72 -6.27 0.17
CA PRO A 77 -13.63 -6.16 -0.79
C PRO A 77 -13.35 -4.72 -1.23
N LEU A 78 -14.36 -3.86 -1.14
CA LEU A 78 -14.25 -2.46 -1.55
C LEU A 78 -13.19 -1.73 -0.72
N TRP A 79 -13.06 -2.05 0.57
CA TRP A 79 -12.04 -1.47 1.43
C TRP A 79 -10.63 -1.90 1.05
N ILE A 80 -10.45 -3.15 0.63
CA ILE A 80 -9.12 -3.65 0.24
C ILE A 80 -8.68 -3.01 -1.08
N VAL A 81 -9.60 -2.87 -2.04
CA VAL A 81 -9.31 -2.15 -3.30
C VAL A 81 -9.06 -0.67 -3.04
N ALA A 82 -9.81 -0.04 -2.13
CA ALA A 82 -9.54 1.34 -1.72
C ALA A 82 -8.15 1.48 -1.11
N LEU A 83 -7.75 0.60 -0.19
CA LEU A 83 -6.42 0.59 0.42
C LEU A 83 -5.31 0.41 -0.62
N GLN A 84 -5.52 -0.46 -1.60
CA GLN A 84 -4.59 -0.62 -2.71
C GLN A 84 -4.44 0.69 -3.50
N ALA A 85 -5.54 1.37 -3.83
CA ALA A 85 -5.50 2.63 -4.58
C ALA A 85 -4.76 3.75 -3.82
N VAL A 86 -4.96 3.83 -2.50
CA VAL A 86 -4.23 4.81 -1.66
C VAL A 86 -2.75 4.39 -1.51
N GLY A 87 -2.46 3.10 -1.36
CA GLY A 87 -1.10 2.56 -1.37
C GLY A 87 -0.37 2.86 -2.69
N GLY A 88 -1.07 2.73 -3.82
CA GLY A 88 -0.57 3.09 -5.15
C GLY A 88 -0.26 4.57 -5.30
N ALA A 89 -1.07 5.46 -4.71
CA ALA A 89 -0.75 6.88 -4.64
C ALA A 89 0.55 7.15 -3.86
N ALA A 90 0.76 6.46 -2.73
CA ALA A 90 2.03 6.53 -2.00
C ALA A 90 3.20 5.97 -2.83
N GLY A 91 3.01 4.84 -3.53
CA GLY A 91 4.03 4.22 -4.38
C GLY A 91 4.47 5.07 -5.56
N ASN A 92 3.61 5.97 -6.04
CA ASN A 92 3.95 6.91 -7.11
C ASN A 92 5.11 7.85 -6.73
N THR A 93 5.31 8.12 -5.42
CA THR A 93 6.38 8.98 -4.92
C THR A 93 7.79 8.37 -5.00
N ILE A 94 7.88 7.04 -5.06
CA ILE A 94 9.16 6.31 -5.21
C ILE A 94 9.36 5.77 -6.64
N CYS A 95 8.45 6.09 -7.56
CA CYS A 95 8.46 5.48 -8.86
C CYS A 95 9.65 5.97 -9.70
N VAL A 96 10.38 5.01 -10.30
CA VAL A 96 11.62 5.29 -11.04
C VAL A 96 11.38 6.29 -12.17
N HIS A 97 10.31 6.16 -12.95
CA HIS A 97 10.04 7.10 -14.05
C HIS A 97 9.80 8.53 -13.55
N ASN A 98 9.15 8.70 -12.39
CA ASN A 98 8.91 10.02 -11.80
C ASN A 98 10.20 10.62 -11.26
N VAL A 99 11.03 9.80 -10.61
CA VAL A 99 12.31 10.24 -10.04
C VAL A 99 13.33 10.56 -11.14
N VAL A 100 13.40 9.75 -12.19
CA VAL A 100 14.22 10.01 -13.39
C VAL A 100 13.81 11.34 -14.02
N ALA A 101 12.51 11.54 -14.28
CA ALA A 101 12.00 12.78 -14.85
C ALA A 101 12.29 14.00 -13.96
N ALA A 102 12.08 13.89 -12.64
CA ALA A 102 12.38 14.97 -11.69
C ALA A 102 13.89 15.28 -11.65
N SER A 103 14.75 14.25 -11.64
CA SER A 103 16.20 14.43 -11.64
C SER A 103 16.72 15.10 -12.91
N ALA A 104 16.09 14.84 -14.07
CA ALA A 104 16.43 15.49 -15.33
C ALA A 104 16.14 17.00 -15.31
N VAL A 105 15.02 17.43 -14.70
CA VAL A 105 14.64 18.85 -14.59
C VAL A 105 15.51 19.59 -13.58
N VAL A 106 15.88 18.95 -12.47
CA VAL A 106 16.66 19.57 -11.38
C VAL A 106 18.18 19.48 -11.64
N GLY A 107 18.61 18.77 -12.69
CA GLY A 107 20.03 18.60 -13.03
C GLY A 107 20.76 17.57 -12.16
N LEU A 108 20.03 16.64 -11.53
CA LEU A 108 20.56 15.58 -10.67
C LEU A 108 20.67 14.23 -11.40
N VAL A 109 20.98 14.27 -12.70
CA VAL A 109 21.06 13.08 -13.57
C VAL A 109 22.13 12.12 -13.04
N GLY A 110 21.79 10.84 -12.92
CA GLY A 110 22.68 9.81 -12.37
C GLY A 110 22.66 9.69 -10.83
N MET A 111 21.93 10.57 -10.12
CA MET A 111 21.70 10.47 -8.66
C MET A 111 20.29 10.01 -8.29
N GLU A 112 19.54 9.42 -9.22
CA GLU A 112 18.18 8.93 -9.04
C GLU A 112 18.07 7.95 -7.86
N GLY A 113 19.07 7.08 -7.69
CA GLY A 113 19.12 6.14 -6.57
C GLY A 113 19.21 6.83 -5.20
N LEU A 114 19.88 7.98 -5.10
CA LEU A 114 19.90 8.79 -3.88
C LEU A 114 18.53 9.41 -3.58
N VAL A 115 17.83 9.86 -4.63
CA VAL A 115 16.47 10.41 -4.50
C VAL A 115 15.50 9.32 -4.06
N ILE A 116 15.52 8.14 -4.70
CA ILE A 116 14.70 6.98 -4.31
C ILE A 116 15.00 6.57 -2.87
N ARG A 117 16.29 6.47 -2.49
CA ARG A 117 16.67 6.08 -1.12
C ARG A 117 16.17 7.07 -0.07
N LYS A 118 16.03 8.35 -0.43
CA LYS A 118 15.52 9.40 0.46
C LYS A 118 13.98 9.43 0.51
N THR A 119 13.29 9.03 -0.56
CA THR A 119 11.82 8.95 -0.60
C THR A 119 11.26 7.62 -0.10
N LEU A 120 12.07 6.56 -0.08
CA LEU A 120 11.71 5.23 0.44
C LEU A 120 11.18 5.25 1.90
N PRO A 121 11.83 5.93 2.88
CA PRO A 121 11.28 6.00 4.24
C PRO A 121 9.93 6.74 4.30
N VAL A 122 9.71 7.73 3.42
CA VAL A 122 8.42 8.44 3.31
C VAL A 122 7.34 7.49 2.80
N PHE A 123 7.64 6.72 1.76
CA PHE A 123 6.74 5.69 1.24
C PHE A 123 6.40 4.63 2.29
N THR A 124 7.40 4.05 2.96
CA THR A 124 7.19 3.04 3.99
C THR A 124 6.31 3.56 5.12
N TYR A 125 6.52 4.81 5.54
CA TYR A 125 5.70 5.46 6.56
C TYR A 125 4.24 5.64 6.11
N TYR A 126 3.99 6.14 4.89
CA TYR A 126 2.63 6.28 4.37
C TYR A 126 1.93 4.92 4.18
N ALA A 127 2.63 3.92 3.64
CA ALA A 127 2.09 2.59 3.42
C ALA A 127 1.69 1.89 4.73
N LEU A 128 2.52 2.01 5.77
CA LEU A 128 2.24 1.49 7.12
C LEU A 128 1.05 2.20 7.77
N LEU A 129 1.01 3.53 7.72
CA LEU A 129 -0.06 4.31 8.33
C LEU A 129 -1.41 3.99 7.70
N LEU A 130 -1.48 4.00 6.37
CA LEU A 130 -2.71 3.71 5.62
C LEU A 130 -3.13 2.25 5.78
N GLY A 131 -2.19 1.32 5.80
CA GLY A 131 -2.47 -0.08 6.08
C GLY A 131 -3.11 -0.22 7.46
N ALA A 132 -2.55 0.42 8.49
CA ALA A 132 -3.06 0.36 9.86
C ALA A 132 -4.46 0.99 10.00
N VAL A 133 -4.72 2.11 9.31
CA VAL A 133 -6.05 2.73 9.23
C VAL A 133 -7.04 1.80 8.53
N GLY A 134 -6.63 1.19 7.42
CA GLY A 134 -7.42 0.22 6.67
C GLY A 134 -7.83 -0.99 7.49
N TYR A 135 -6.87 -1.60 8.18
CA TYR A 135 -7.15 -2.70 9.11
C TYR A 135 -8.10 -2.25 10.22
N SER A 136 -7.92 -1.05 10.78
CA SER A 136 -8.79 -0.52 11.84
C SER A 136 -10.24 -0.37 11.40
N ILE A 137 -10.47 0.12 10.18
CA ILE A 137 -11.82 0.34 9.63
C ILE A 137 -12.48 -0.99 9.27
N VAL A 138 -11.75 -1.89 8.60
CA VAL A 138 -12.27 -3.19 8.17
C VAL A 138 -12.71 -4.04 9.35
N TRP A 139 -11.95 -4.00 10.46
CA TRP A 139 -12.24 -4.79 11.65
C TRP A 139 -13.00 -4.04 12.75
N TRP A 140 -13.41 -2.80 12.48
CA TRP A 140 -14.29 -2.01 13.36
C TRP A 140 -15.62 -2.73 13.67
N PRO A 141 -16.30 -3.39 12.70
CA PRO A 141 -17.59 -4.02 12.95
C PRO A 141 -17.48 -5.35 13.74
N SER A 142 -16.34 -6.04 13.69
CA SER A 142 -16.20 -7.42 14.18
C SER A 142 -15.56 -7.56 15.56
N LYS A 143 -14.71 -6.63 16.01
CA LYS A 143 -14.05 -6.70 17.34
C LYS A 143 -14.28 -5.49 18.26
N GLY A 144 -15.06 -4.49 17.83
CA GLY A 144 -15.27 -3.25 18.57
C GLY A 144 -14.06 -2.28 18.51
N PRO A 145 -14.08 -1.17 19.28
CA PRO A 145 -13.08 -0.08 19.17
C PRO A 145 -11.66 -0.45 19.65
N TRP A 146 -11.51 -1.56 20.38
CA TRP A 146 -10.23 -2.05 20.92
C TRP A 146 -9.63 -3.14 20.04
N ASN A 147 -9.24 -2.77 18.84
CA ASN A 147 -8.63 -3.69 17.89
C ASN A 147 -7.12 -3.46 17.79
N ILE A 148 -6.35 -4.52 17.53
CA ILE A 148 -4.88 -4.42 17.38
C ILE A 148 -4.51 -3.38 16.31
N GLY A 149 -5.34 -3.24 15.27
CA GLY A 149 -5.19 -2.19 14.27
C GLY A 149 -5.40 -0.77 14.79
N THR A 150 -6.38 -0.52 15.66
CA THR A 150 -6.60 0.84 16.21
C THR A 150 -5.46 1.23 17.13
N LEU A 151 -4.87 0.27 17.85
CA LEU A 151 -3.64 0.49 18.64
C LEU A 151 -2.41 0.74 17.76
N LEU A 152 -2.24 -0.01 16.67
CA LEU A 152 -1.14 0.19 15.71
C LEU A 152 -1.29 1.52 14.96
N ALA A 153 -2.50 1.86 14.52
CA ALA A 153 -2.82 3.13 13.88
C ALA A 153 -2.61 4.29 14.86
N ALA A 154 -3.07 4.17 16.11
CA ALA A 154 -2.83 5.17 17.14
C ALA A 154 -1.34 5.32 17.46
N ALA A 155 -0.58 4.23 17.58
CA ALA A 155 0.87 4.28 17.81
C ALA A 155 1.61 4.95 16.64
N ILE A 156 1.22 4.66 15.40
CA ILE A 156 1.80 5.27 14.20
C ILE A 156 1.42 6.76 14.11
N VAL A 157 0.18 7.13 14.42
CA VAL A 157 -0.28 8.53 14.45
C VAL A 157 0.38 9.31 15.61
N VAL A 158 0.60 8.67 16.77
CA VAL A 158 1.34 9.29 17.88
C VAL A 158 2.82 9.47 17.51
N LEU A 159 3.44 8.49 16.85
CA LEU A 159 4.79 8.64 16.30
C LEU A 159 4.86 9.73 15.22
N ALA A 160 3.85 9.82 14.37
CA ALA A 160 3.70 10.88 13.37
C ALA A 160 3.68 12.26 13.99
N ILE A 161 2.80 12.45 14.97
CA ILE A 161 2.62 13.71 15.70
C ILE A 161 3.88 14.02 16.50
N ALA A 162 4.54 13.01 17.09
CA ALA A 162 5.80 13.19 17.81
C ALA A 162 6.95 13.57 16.88
N VAL A 163 7.04 13.01 15.67
CA VAL A 163 8.05 13.36 14.67
C VAL A 163 7.81 14.76 14.09
N ILE A 164 6.56 15.11 13.78
CA ILE A 164 6.17 16.45 13.33
C ILE A 164 6.35 17.49 14.44
N GLY A 165 6.06 17.11 15.69
CA GLY A 165 6.31 17.94 16.87
C GLY A 165 7.81 18.22 17.05
N ARG A 166 8.64 17.16 16.98
CA ARG A 166 10.10 17.29 17.10
C ARG A 166 10.75 18.04 15.94
N SER A 167 10.22 17.96 14.72
CA SER A 167 10.73 18.73 13.59
C SER A 167 10.42 20.23 13.72
N ARG A 168 9.24 20.59 14.24
CA ARG A 168 8.91 21.99 14.56
C ARG A 168 9.79 22.55 15.69
N THR A 169 10.09 21.76 16.72
CA THR A 169 11.00 22.20 17.80
C THR A 169 12.43 22.43 17.30
N ARG A 170 12.91 21.60 16.36
CA ARG A 170 14.23 21.81 15.71
C ARG A 170 14.29 23.05 14.83
N SER A 171 13.20 23.39 14.12
CA SER A 171 13.11 24.66 13.38
C SER A 171 13.00 25.88 14.29
N ALA A 172 12.39 25.76 15.47
CA ALA A 172 12.34 26.84 16.46
C ALA A 172 13.71 27.08 17.12
N ALA A 173 14.46 26.02 17.45
CA ALA A 173 15.80 26.13 18.06
C ALA A 173 16.88 26.69 17.10
N GLY A 174 16.64 26.64 15.78
CA GLY A 174 17.52 27.28 14.79
C GLY A 174 17.27 28.78 14.62
N ALA A 175 16.12 29.30 15.06
CA ALA A 175 15.77 30.72 14.94
C ALA A 175 16.29 31.57 16.12
N ASP A 176 16.56 30.95 17.29
CA ASP A 176 17.12 31.62 18.48
C ASP A 176 18.65 31.73 18.47
N ASN A 177 19.35 31.07 17.52
CA ASN A 177 20.81 31.11 17.43
C ASN A 177 21.34 32.12 16.38
N ASP A 178 20.42 32.81 15.69
CA ASP A 178 20.71 33.82 14.64
C ASP A 178 20.28 35.24 15.06
N SER A 179 19.97 35.47 16.36
CA SER A 179 19.63 36.78 16.94
C SER A 179 20.68 37.31 17.90
#